data_AF-A0A971YP85-F1
#
_entry.id   AF-A0A971YP85-F1
#
_cell.length_a   1.000
_cell.length_b   1.000
_cell.length_c   1.000
_cell.angle_alpha   90.00
_cell.angle_beta   90.00
_cell.angle_gamma   90.00
#
_symmetry.space_group_name_H-M   'P 1'
#
loop_
_entity.id
_entity.type
_entity.pdbx_description
1 polymer ?
#
loop_
_entity_poly.entity_id
_entity_poly.type
_entity_poly.pdbx_seq_one_letter_code
_entity_poly.pdbx_strand_id
1 'polypeptide(L)'
;LMYADTITDSMRRAMDETNRRRELQQEYNERHGITPQTVQKAVRDVIEATRVAEKPEAYLPHEKSVRNMSKTELKTWIRELEERMHAAAKRLEFEEAAELRDLLFEAKMLLDPGSKSVKKDKSKG
;
A
#
# COMPACT_ATOMS: atom_id res chain seq x y z
N LEU A 1 -0.79 -9.63 18.70
CA LEU A 1 -0.61 -9.48 20.16
C LEU A 1 -1.52 -8.34 20.60
N MET A 2 -2.28 -8.53 21.68
CA MET A 2 -3.08 -7.46 22.28
C MET A 2 -2.30 -6.93 23.49
N TYR A 3 -2.07 -5.62 23.56
CA TYR A 3 -1.45 -4.96 24.71
C TYR A 3 -2.56 -4.27 25.50
N ALA A 4 -2.76 -4.70 26.75
CA ALA A 4 -3.76 -4.13 27.65
C ALA A 4 -3.40 -4.47 29.09
N ASP A 5 -3.74 -3.56 30.01
CA ASP A 5 -3.50 -3.77 31.44
C ASP A 5 -4.52 -4.72 32.06
N THR A 6 -5.74 -4.78 31.51
CA THR A 6 -6.82 -5.65 31.97
C THR A 6 -7.59 -6.28 30.80
N ILE A 7 -8.15 -7.46 31.05
CA ILE A 7 -9.00 -8.14 30.07
C ILE A 7 -10.43 -7.62 30.22
N THR A 8 -10.88 -6.88 29.21
CA THR A 8 -12.29 -6.47 29.11
C THR A 8 -13.17 -7.63 28.67
N ASP A 9 -14.48 -7.57 28.93
CA ASP A 9 -15.42 -8.61 28.51
C ASP A 9 -15.48 -8.78 27.00
N SER A 10 -15.31 -7.70 26.23
CA SER A 10 -15.24 -7.77 24.77
C SER A 10 -13.99 -8.51 24.29
N MET A 11 -12.85 -8.29 24.94
CA MET A 11 -11.62 -9.04 24.66
C MET A 11 -11.78 -10.52 25.01
N ARG A 12 -12.40 -10.83 26.16
CA ARG A 12 -12.68 -12.20 26.58
C ARG A 12 -13.49 -12.94 25.51
N ARG A 13 -14.63 -12.38 25.08
CA ARG A 13 -15.45 -12.96 24.02
C ARG A 13 -14.68 -13.18 22.72
N ALA A 14 -13.85 -12.21 22.31
CA ALA A 14 -13.05 -12.30 21.09
C ALA A 14 -11.97 -13.39 21.17
N MET A 15 -11.30 -13.52 22.32
CA MET A 15 -10.28 -14.55 22.56
C MET A 15 -10.91 -15.94 22.62
N ASP A 16 -12.01 -16.09 23.34
CA ASP A 16 -12.72 -17.38 23.48
C ASP A 16 -13.21 -17.89 22.13
N GLU A 17 -13.84 -17.04 21.32
CA GLU A 17 -14.29 -17.41 19.97
C GLU A 17 -13.11 -17.72 19.03
N THR A 18 -11.99 -17.01 19.16
CA THR A 18 -10.77 -17.29 18.40
C THR A 18 -10.18 -18.64 18.77
N ASN A 19 -10.13 -18.98 20.06
CA ASN A 19 -9.59 -20.23 20.56
C ASN A 19 -10.50 -21.41 20.16
N ARG A 20 -11.82 -21.29 20.36
CA ARG A 20 -12.80 -22.28 19.92
C ARG A 20 -12.67 -22.62 18.42
N ARG A 21 -12.53 -21.61 17.56
CA ARG A 21 -12.35 -21.83 16.12
C ARG A 21 -11.02 -22.50 15.80
N ARG A 22 -9.95 -22.09 16.49
CA ARG A 22 -8.60 -22.64 16.29
C ARG A 22 -8.54 -24.11 16.67
N GLU A 23 -9.14 -24.50 17.79
CA GLU A 23 -9.21 -25.91 18.23
C GLU A 23 -9.88 -26.79 17.18
N LEU A 24 -11.05 -26.38 16.68
CA LEU A 24 -11.76 -27.09 15.61
C LEU A 24 -10.91 -27.20 14.33
N GLN A 25 -10.22 -26.12 13.95
CA GLN A 25 -9.35 -26.11 12.78
C GLN A 25 -8.13 -27.03 12.95
N GLN A 26 -7.53 -27.07 14.14
CA GLN A 26 -6.40 -27.94 14.44
C GLN A 26 -6.82 -29.41 14.40
N GLU A 27 -7.93 -29.75 15.07
CA GLU A 27 -8.46 -31.10 15.06
C GLU A 27 -8.82 -31.58 13.65
N TYR A 28 -9.45 -30.72 12.84
CA TYR A 28 -9.71 -31.01 11.44
C TYR A 28 -8.40 -31.23 10.67
N ASN A 29 -7.43 -30.35 10.83
CA ASN A 29 -6.14 -30.47 10.14
C ASN A 29 -5.40 -31.76 10.52
N GLU A 30 -5.39 -32.14 11.79
CA GLU A 30 -4.78 -33.38 12.28
C GLU A 30 -5.48 -34.62 11.71
N ARG A 31 -6.81 -34.67 11.79
CA ARG A 31 -7.62 -35.77 11.23
C ARG A 31 -7.44 -35.94 9.72
N HIS A 32 -7.16 -34.85 9.00
CA HIS A 32 -7.03 -34.84 7.55
C HIS A 32 -5.58 -34.75 7.04
N GLY A 33 -4.58 -34.73 7.93
CA GLY A 33 -3.17 -34.59 7.57
C GLY A 33 -2.83 -33.26 6.85
N ILE A 34 -3.58 -32.19 7.12
CA ILE A 34 -3.42 -30.89 6.47
C ILE A 34 -2.36 -30.09 7.23
N THR A 35 -1.31 -29.67 6.52
CA THR A 35 -0.33 -28.71 7.06
C THR A 35 -0.71 -27.29 6.63
N PRO A 36 -0.98 -26.35 7.57
CA PRO A 36 -1.34 -24.99 7.22
C PRO A 36 -0.23 -24.29 6.41
N GLN A 37 -0.62 -23.65 5.31
CA GLN A 37 0.28 -22.85 4.47
C GLN A 37 -0.31 -21.47 4.20
N THR A 38 0.55 -20.47 4.09
CA THR A 38 0.15 -19.12 3.72
C THR A 38 -0.30 -19.09 2.26
N VAL A 39 -1.47 -18.52 1.99
CA VAL A 39 -1.95 -18.32 0.62
C VAL A 39 -1.05 -17.30 -0.09
N GLN A 40 -0.40 -17.72 -1.18
CA GLN A 40 0.33 -16.82 -2.06
C GLN A 40 -0.59 -16.40 -3.22
N LYS A 41 -1.01 -15.13 -3.25
CA LYS A 41 -1.77 -14.56 -4.36
C LYS A 41 -0.86 -13.70 -5.22
N ALA A 42 -0.68 -14.07 -6.48
CA ALA A 42 -0.01 -13.22 -7.45
C ALA A 42 -0.85 -11.96 -7.71
N VAL A 43 -0.18 -10.81 -7.75
CA VAL A 43 -0.78 -9.57 -8.28
C VAL A 43 -0.99 -9.82 -9.77
N ARG A 44 -2.23 -9.77 -10.23
CA ARG A 44 -2.55 -9.94 -11.65
C ARG A 44 -2.15 -8.66 -12.37
N ASP A 45 -1.34 -8.78 -13.42
CA ASP A 45 -1.07 -7.66 -14.31
C ASP A 45 -2.39 -7.25 -14.99
N VAL A 46 -2.77 -5.99 -14.80
CA VAL A 46 -3.94 -5.41 -15.45
C VAL A 46 -3.67 -5.42 -16.95
N ILE A 47 -4.59 -6.01 -17.72
CA ILE A 47 -4.44 -6.24 -19.16
C ILE A 47 -4.29 -4.88 -19.87
N GLU A 48 -3.09 -4.57 -20.34
CA GLU A 48 -2.71 -3.39 -21.16
C GLU A 48 -3.30 -3.44 -22.60
N ALA A 49 -4.55 -3.87 -22.79
CA ALA A 49 -5.12 -4.06 -24.13
C ALA A 49 -5.49 -2.75 -24.86
N THR A 50 -5.38 -1.58 -24.22
CA THR A 50 -5.76 -0.28 -24.83
C THR A 50 -4.60 0.71 -25.01
N ARG A 51 -3.34 0.30 -24.75
CA ARG A 51 -2.17 1.19 -24.67
C ARG A 51 -1.66 1.80 -25.99
N VAL A 52 -2.34 1.64 -27.13
CA VAL A 52 -1.78 2.03 -28.45
C VAL A 52 -2.29 3.37 -28.98
N ALA A 53 -3.33 3.96 -28.41
CA ALA A 53 -3.88 5.20 -28.94
C ALA A 53 -4.04 6.24 -27.83
N GLU A 54 -2.98 7.01 -27.61
CA GLU A 54 -2.98 8.47 -27.39
C GLU A 54 -1.75 8.86 -26.56
N LYS A 55 -0.78 9.49 -27.22
CA LYS A 55 0.17 10.36 -26.54
C LYS A 55 -0.41 11.77 -26.59
N PRO A 56 -0.81 12.36 -25.47
CA PRO A 56 -0.72 13.80 -25.30
C PRO A 56 0.52 14.10 -24.47
N GLU A 57 1.48 14.77 -25.10
CA GLU A 57 2.50 15.53 -24.40
C GLU A 57 1.81 16.54 -23.47
N ALA A 58 1.98 16.45 -22.15
CA ALA A 58 1.69 17.58 -21.28
C ALA A 58 2.39 17.51 -19.92
N TYR A 59 3.30 18.47 -19.74
CA TYR A 59 3.52 19.23 -18.50
C TYR A 59 3.99 18.46 -17.26
N LEU A 60 5.27 18.11 -17.26
CA LEU A 60 6.07 18.33 -16.05
C LEU A 60 6.35 19.84 -15.95
N PRO A 61 5.83 20.58 -14.94
CA PRO A 61 6.39 21.87 -14.60
C PRO A 61 7.84 21.60 -14.16
N HIS A 62 8.77 21.95 -15.04
CA HIS A 62 10.23 21.93 -14.89
C HIS A 62 10.74 21.33 -13.56
N GLU A 63 11.41 20.17 -13.59
CA GLU A 63 12.16 19.57 -12.46
C GLU A 63 12.99 20.59 -11.65
N LYS A 64 13.42 21.68 -12.31
CA LYS A 64 14.17 22.79 -11.72
C LYS A 64 13.38 23.61 -10.69
N SER A 65 12.06 23.65 -10.76
CA SER A 65 11.21 24.40 -9.81
C SER A 65 11.06 23.63 -8.49
N VAL A 66 10.83 22.32 -8.56
CA VAL A 66 10.59 21.45 -7.40
C VAL A 66 11.82 21.32 -6.50
N ARG A 67 13.03 21.26 -7.08
CA ARG A 67 14.28 21.23 -6.30
C ARG A 67 14.56 22.52 -5.52
N ASN A 68 13.96 23.64 -5.93
CA ASN A 68 14.11 24.93 -5.26
C ASN A 68 12.99 25.21 -4.24
N MET A 69 11.98 24.34 -4.13
CA MET A 69 10.92 24.48 -3.14
C MET A 69 11.47 24.18 -1.74
N SER A 70 11.04 24.98 -0.77
CA SER A 70 11.28 24.69 0.64
C SER A 70 10.59 23.37 1.04
N LYS A 71 11.08 22.73 2.11
CA LYS A 71 10.45 21.49 2.64
C LYS A 71 8.96 21.68 2.98
N THR A 72 8.56 22.89 3.33
CA THR A 72 7.17 23.27 3.61
C THR A 72 6.32 23.33 2.34
N GLU A 73 6.84 23.95 1.27
CA GLU A 73 6.14 24.03 -0.03
C GLU A 73 6.08 22.65 -0.72
N LEU A 74 7.11 21.83 -0.56
CA LEU A 74 7.11 20.47 -1.07
C LEU A 74 6.05 19.59 -0.39
N LYS A 75 5.85 19.75 0.93
CA LYS A 75 4.78 19.05 1.66
C LYS A 75 3.39 19.48 1.21
N THR A 76 3.17 20.77 0.96
CA THR A 76 1.88 21.26 0.45
C THR A 76 1.59 20.72 -0.95
N TRP A 77 2.61 20.68 -1.81
CA TRP A 77 2.47 20.14 -3.15
C TRP A 77 2.22 18.62 -3.16
N ILE A 78 2.90 17.85 -2.30
CA ILE A 78 2.63 16.42 -2.09
C ILE A 78 1.15 16.20 -1.68
N ARG A 79 0.62 17.04 -0.78
CA ARG A 79 -0.77 16.93 -0.35
C ARG A 79 -1.75 17.20 -1.50
N GLU A 80 -1.46 18.23 -2.30
CA GLU A 80 -2.27 18.55 -3.48
C GLU A 80 -2.27 17.42 -4.52
N LEU A 81 -1.10 16.83 -4.79
CA LEU A 81 -0.96 15.68 -5.68
C LEU A 81 -1.74 14.46 -5.15
N GLU A 82 -1.71 14.21 -3.84
CA GLU A 82 -2.44 13.11 -3.20
C GLU A 82 -3.96 13.32 -3.30
N GLU A 83 -4.45 14.54 -3.05
CA GLU A 83 -5.87 14.88 -3.22
C GLU A 83 -6.33 14.74 -4.67
N ARG A 84 -5.53 15.20 -5.64
CA ARG A 84 -5.82 15.05 -7.08
C ARG A 84 -5.81 13.59 -7.52
N MET A 85 -4.85 12.79 -7.05
CA MET A 85 -4.76 11.36 -7.34
C MET A 85 -6.02 10.63 -6.82
N HIS A 86 -6.45 10.94 -5.60
CA HIS A 86 -7.67 10.37 -5.03
C HIS A 86 -8.93 10.83 -5.76
N ALA A 87 -8.98 12.07 -6.24
CA ALA A 87 -10.09 12.57 -7.05
C ALA A 87 -10.18 11.84 -8.39
N ALA A 88 -9.06 11.68 -9.11
CA ALA A 88 -8.99 10.93 -10.37
C ALA A 88 -9.41 9.46 -10.16
N ALA A 89 -8.94 8.82 -9.08
CA ALA A 89 -9.34 7.46 -8.73
C ALA A 89 -10.85 7.34 -8.45
N LYS A 90 -11.46 8.35 -7.80
CA LYS A 90 -12.92 8.38 -7.57
C LYS A 90 -13.71 8.55 -8.87
N ARG A 91 -13.15 9.25 -9.87
CA ARG A 91 -13.72 9.40 -11.21
C ARG A 91 -13.45 8.21 -12.14
N LEU A 92 -12.75 7.18 -11.65
CA LEU A 92 -12.32 6.00 -12.42
C LEU A 92 -11.30 6.32 -13.53
N GLU A 93 -10.63 7.47 -13.44
CA GLU A 93 -9.55 7.90 -14.33
C GLU A 93 -8.22 7.31 -13.85
N PHE A 94 -8.04 6.01 -14.07
CA PHE A 94 -6.90 5.28 -13.51
C PHE A 94 -5.55 5.67 -14.12
N GLU A 95 -5.54 6.17 -15.35
CA GLU A 95 -4.33 6.66 -16.02
C GLU A 95 -3.83 7.95 -15.36
N GLU A 96 -4.70 8.95 -15.21
CA GLU A 96 -4.36 10.19 -14.49
C GLU A 96 -3.96 9.89 -13.03
N ALA A 97 -4.66 8.97 -12.37
CA ALA A 97 -4.30 8.55 -11.02
C ALA A 97 -2.92 7.85 -10.97
N ALA A 98 -2.54 7.09 -11.99
CA ALA A 98 -1.24 6.44 -12.07
C ALA A 98 -0.11 7.46 -12.30
N GLU A 99 -0.31 8.44 -13.17
CA GLU A 99 0.65 9.53 -13.39
C GLU A 99 0.85 10.37 -12.13
N LEU A 100 -0.25 10.77 -11.48
CA LEU A 100 -0.20 11.52 -10.22
C LEU A 100 0.47 10.72 -9.09
N ARG A 101 0.27 9.40 -9.04
CA ARG A 101 0.96 8.51 -8.10
C ARG A 101 2.47 8.52 -8.31
N ASP A 102 2.92 8.46 -9.56
CA ASP A 102 4.35 8.41 -9.88
C ASP A 102 5.02 9.75 -9.57
N LEU A 103 4.35 10.87 -9.87
CA LEU A 103 4.76 12.22 -9.45
C LEU A 103 4.79 12.38 -7.92
N LEU A 104 3.78 11.87 -7.23
CA LEU A 104 3.70 11.88 -5.76
C LEU A 104 4.87 11.10 -5.15
N PHE A 105 5.24 9.97 -5.77
CA PHE A 105 6.38 9.16 -5.32
C PHE A 105 7.70 9.92 -5.48
N GLU A 106 7.92 10.56 -6.63
CA GLU A 106 9.11 11.39 -6.87
C GLU A 106 9.20 12.57 -5.88
N ALA A 107 8.10 13.29 -5.67
CA ALA A 107 8.03 14.39 -4.70
C ALA A 107 8.33 13.92 -3.27
N LYS A 108 7.79 12.76 -2.86
CA LYS A 108 8.10 12.14 -1.55
C LYS A 108 9.56 11.72 -1.44
N MET A 109 10.18 11.23 -2.51
CA MET A 109 11.61 10.90 -2.54
C MET A 109 12.51 12.12 -2.36
N LEU A 110 12.12 13.28 -2.93
CA LEU A 110 12.86 14.53 -2.75
C LEU A 110 12.75 15.06 -1.32
N LEU A 111 11.62 14.84 -0.65
CA LEU A 111 11.40 15.25 0.75
C LEU A 111 12.17 14.38 1.75
N ASP A 112 12.20 13.07 1.52
CA ASP A 112 12.91 12.10 2.37
C ASP A 112 13.64 11.03 1.53
N PRO A 113 14.89 11.30 1.11
CA PRO A 113 15.70 10.37 0.34
C PRO A 113 16.12 9.11 1.14
N GLY A 114 15.88 9.06 2.46
CA GLY A 114 16.23 7.95 3.34
C GLY A 114 15.23 6.78 3.33
N SER A 115 14.05 6.94 2.74
CA SER A 115 12.95 5.97 2.82
C SER A 115 13.19 4.62 2.10
N LYS A 116 14.27 4.47 1.33
CA LYS A 116 14.62 3.22 0.61
C LYS A 116 15.41 2.18 1.42
N SER A 117 15.87 2.46 2.64
CA SER A 117 16.75 1.52 3.37
C SER A 117 16.03 0.39 4.13
N VAL A 118 14.70 0.29 4.13
CA VAL A 118 13.99 -0.70 4.99
C VAL A 118 13.45 -1.94 4.24
N LYS A 119 13.52 -2.02 2.91
CA LYS A 119 12.84 -3.11 2.16
C LYS A 119 13.72 -4.05 1.32
N LYS A 120 15.04 -4.11 1.54
CA LYS A 120 15.90 -5.04 0.76
C LYS A 120 16.69 -6.10 1.56
N ASP A 121 16.54 -6.19 2.88
CA ASP A 121 17.27 -7.20 3.68
C ASP A 121 16.34 -8.00 4.60
N LYS A 122 15.65 -9.01 4.04
CA LYS A 122 15.27 -10.26 4.72
C LYS A 122 15.04 -11.38 3.69
N SER A 123 16.06 -11.73 2.93
CA SER A 123 16.14 -13.05 2.29
C SER A 123 17.59 -13.46 2.09
N LYS A 124 18.21 -13.99 3.15
CA LYS A 124 19.30 -14.99 3.16
C LYS A 124 19.82 -15.10 4.59
N GLY A 125 19.83 -16.32 5.11
CA GLY A 125 20.15 -16.68 6.49
C GLY A 125 19.35 -17.91 6.84
#